data_AF-A0A7J5EKA0-F1
#
_entry.id   AF-A0A7J5EKA0-F1
#
_cell.length_a   1.000
_cell.length_b   1.000
_cell.length_c   1.000
_cell.angle_alpha   90.00
_cell.angle_beta   90.00
_cell.angle_gamma   90.00
#
_symmetry.space_group_name_H-M   'P 1'
#
loop_
_entity.id
_entity.type
_entity.pdbx_description
1 polymer ?
#
loop_
_entity_poly.entity_id
_entity_poly.type
_entity_poly.pdbx_seq_one_letter_code
_entity_poly.pdbx_strand_id
1 'polypeptide(L)' 'AVIFKPTQVVIEAFDAALTGRRAGEVQGTVVHDAPKVGRNDPCPCGSGKKYKKCHGAAA' A
#
# COMPACT_ATOMS: atom_id res chain seq x y z
N ALA A 1 -16.28 4.84 35.73
CA ALA A 1 -15.04 4.13 36.09
C ALA A 1 -14.55 3.39 34.85
N VAL A 2 -13.41 3.79 34.30
CA VAL A 2 -12.82 3.06 33.16
C VAL A 2 -12.28 1.75 33.73
N ILE A 3 -12.90 0.63 33.39
CA ILE A 3 -12.44 -0.70 33.81
C ILE A 3 -11.13 -0.95 33.07
N PHE A 4 -10.02 -0.63 33.72
CA PHE A 4 -8.66 -0.82 33.22
C PHE A 4 -8.41 -2.34 33.16
N LYS A 5 -8.73 -2.97 32.03
CA LYS A 5 -8.43 -4.40 31.82
C LYS A 5 -6.92 -4.52 31.73
N PRO A 6 -6.24 -5.11 32.73
CA PRO A 6 -4.77 -5.13 32.78
C PRO A 6 -4.18 -5.86 31.57
N THR A 7 -4.93 -6.76 30.95
CA THR A 7 -4.55 -7.47 29.74
C THR A 7 -4.52 -6.57 28.50
N GLN A 8 -5.39 -5.57 28.40
CA GLN A 8 -5.46 -4.65 27.26
C GLN A 8 -4.16 -3.86 27.13
N VAL A 9 -3.65 -3.37 28.25
CA VAL A 9 -2.46 -2.50 28.33
C VAL A 9 -1.19 -3.29 28.04
N VAL A 10 -1.14 -4.58 28.41
CA VAL A 10 -0.02 -5.47 28.11
C VAL A 10 0.00 -5.82 26.61
N ILE A 11 -1.16 -6.07 26.00
CA ILE A 11 -1.25 -6.36 24.56
C ILE A 11 -0.83 -5.12 23.74
N GLU A 12 -1.32 -3.94 24.10
CA GLU A 12 -0.96 -2.69 23.41
C GLU A 12 0.54 -2.35 23.54
N ALA A 13 1.15 -2.60 24.70
CA ALA A 13 2.59 -2.43 24.89
C ALA A 13 3.43 -3.44 24.10
N PHE A 14 2.96 -4.69 23.98
CA PHE A 14 3.64 -5.75 23.23
C PHE A 14 3.60 -5.47 21.71
N ASP A 15 2.44 -5.08 21.18
CA ASP A 15 2.29 -4.74 19.77
C ASP A 15 3.15 -3.53 19.37
N ALA A 16 3.28 -2.53 20.26
CA ALA A 16 4.17 -1.38 20.07
C ALA A 16 5.65 -1.78 20.05
N ALA A 17 6.07 -2.70 20.93
CA ALA A 17 7.46 -3.18 20.99
C ALA A 17 7.86 -4.02 19.76
N LEU A 18 6.94 -4.83 19.23
CA LEU A 18 7.21 -5.67 18.06
C LEU A 18 7.16 -4.90 16.74
N THR A 19 6.21 -3.98 16.60
CA THR A 19 6.02 -3.27 15.32
C THR A 19 6.88 -2.02 15.20
N GLY A 20 7.41 -1.49 16.31
CA GLY A 20 8.16 -0.23 16.34
C GLY A 20 7.33 1.00 15.93
N ARG A 21 6.02 0.82 15.72
CA ARG A 21 5.10 1.87 15.26
C ARG A 21 4.51 2.57 16.48
N ARG A 22 4.55 3.91 16.47
CA ARG A 22 3.88 4.71 17.50
C ARG A 22 2.37 4.67 17.29
N ALA A 23 1.61 4.59 18.38
CA ALA A 23 0.16 4.72 18.34
C ALA A 23 -0.22 6.07 17.71
N GLY A 24 -0.89 6.03 16.56
CA GLY A 24 -1.27 7.21 15.77
C GLY A 24 -0.48 7.44 14.47
N GLU A 25 0.55 6.64 14.19
CA GLU A 25 1.29 6.74 12.91
C GLU A 25 0.53 6.03 11.79
N VAL A 26 -0.28 6.79 11.04
CA VAL A 26 -0.95 6.31 9.83
C VAL A 26 0.06 6.35 8.69
N GLN A 27 0.51 5.20 8.21
CA GLN A 27 1.31 5.11 6.99
C GLN A 27 0.47 5.66 5.82
N GLY A 28 0.88 6.81 5.28
CA GLY A 28 0.19 7.45 4.16
C GLY A 28 0.18 6.54 2.93
N THR A 29 -0.90 6.56 2.17
CA THR A 29 -0.96 5.87 0.88
C THR A 29 0.01 6.54 -0.09
N VAL A 30 0.94 5.76 -0.67
CA VAL A 30 1.83 6.24 -1.73
C VAL A 30 0.98 6.56 -2.96
N VAL A 31 0.83 7.85 -3.28
CA VAL A 31 0.21 8.30 -4.53
C VAL A 31 1.30 8.35 -5.59
N HIS A 32 1.08 7.66 -6.71
CA HIS A 32 1.93 7.82 -7.88
C HIS A 32 1.43 9.00 -8.69
N ASP A 33 2.29 10.00 -8.94
CA ASP A 33 1.99 11.13 -9.84
C ASP A 33 1.89 10.71 -11.31
N ALA A 34 2.43 9.53 -11.65
CA ALA A 34 2.42 9.04 -13.02
C ALA A 34 1.01 8.56 -13.45
N PRO A 35 0.57 8.91 -14.68
CA PRO A 35 -0.69 8.41 -15.21
C PRO A 35 -0.64 6.88 -15.34
N LYS A 36 -1.67 6.20 -14.84
CA LYS A 36 -1.85 4.76 -15.01
C LYS A 36 -2.11 4.48 -16.48
N VAL A 37 -1.17 3.83 -17.17
CA VAL A 37 -1.36 3.39 -18.56
C VAL A 37 -2.46 2.34 -18.59
N GLY A 38 -3.54 2.60 -19.33
CA GLY A 38 -4.64 1.67 -19.49
C GLY A 38 -4.23 0.47 -20.35
N ARG A 39 -4.87 -0.69 -20.10
CA ARG A 39 -4.52 -1.95 -20.77
C ARG A 39 -4.65 -1.88 -22.31
N ASN A 40 -5.47 -0.98 -22.85
CA ASN A 40 -5.67 -0.80 -24.29
C ASN A 40 -4.91 0.38 -24.91
N ASP A 41 -4.28 1.24 -24.12
CA ASP A 41 -3.56 2.43 -24.59
C ASP A 41 -2.32 2.07 -25.42
N PRO A 42 -1.81 2.99 -26.26
CA PRO A 42 -0.52 2.79 -26.92
C PRO A 42 0.58 2.55 -25.89
N CYS A 43 1.43 1.56 -26.15
CA CYS A 43 2.57 1.27 -25.30
C CYS A 43 3.52 2.48 -25.22
N PRO A 44 3.93 2.93 -24.01
CA PRO A 44 4.88 4.04 -23.86
C PRO A 44 6.27 3.72 -24.42
N CYS A 45 6.52 2.46 -24.77
CA CYS A 45 7.75 1.99 -25.42
C CYS A 45 7.87 2.35 -26.92
N GLY A 46 6.87 3.02 -27.52
CA GLY A 46 6.93 3.43 -28.92
C GLY A 46 6.75 2.30 -29.95
N SER A 47 6.36 1.10 -29.51
CA SER A 47 6.21 -0.07 -30.41
C SER A 47 4.97 -0.04 -31.32
N GLY A 48 4.08 0.95 -31.16
CA GLY A 48 2.78 1.02 -31.85
C GLY A 48 1.77 -0.05 -31.40
N LYS A 49 2.12 -0.93 -30.46
CA LYS A 49 1.24 -1.98 -29.93
C LYS A 49 0.44 -1.46 -28.73
N LYS A 50 -0.75 -2.01 -28.51
CA LYS A 50 -1.52 -1.79 -27.27
C LYS A 50 -0.73 -2.29 -26.07
N TYR A 51 -0.81 -1.62 -24.92
CA TYR A 51 -0.07 -1.97 -23.70
C TYR A 51 -0.21 -3.46 -23.34
N LYS A 52 -1.42 -4.01 -23.40
CA LYS A 52 -1.69 -5.45 -23.17
C LYS A 52 -1.03 -6.45 -24.12
N LYS A 53 -0.56 -5.99 -25.28
CA LYS A 53 0.12 -6.80 -26.29
C LYS A 53 1.64 -6.56 -26.28
N CYS A 54 2.14 -5.82 -25.30
CA CYS A 54 3.54 -5.46 -25.14
C CYS A 54 3.93 -5.61 -23.66
N HIS A 55 4.19 -4.51 -22.95
CA HIS A 55 4.65 -4.54 -21.55
C HIS A 55 3.58 -5.03 -20.55
N GLY A 56 2.30 -5.04 -20.94
CA GLY A 56 1.19 -5.59 -20.15
C GLY A 56 0.73 -6.99 -20.61
N ALA A 57 1.56 -7.73 -21.35
CA ALA A 57 1.22 -9.06 -21.87
C ALA A 57 1.41 -10.21 -20.86
N ALA A 58 2.20 -9.99 -19.79
CA ALA A 58 2.34 -10.95 -18.70
C ALA A 58 1.16 -10.81 -17.72
N ALA A 59 0.02 -11.37 -18.11
CA ALA A 59 -1.10 -11.66 -17.23
C ALA A 59 -1.70 -13.00 -17.66
#